data_AF-A0A2S2QN32-F1
#
_entry.id   AF-A0A2S2QN32-F1
#
_cell.length_a   1.000
_cell.length_b   1.000
_cell.length_c   1.000
_cell.angle_alpha   90.00
_cell.angle_beta   90.00
_cell.angle_gamma   90.00
#
_symmetry.space_group_name_H-M   'P 1'
#
loop_
_entity.id
_entity.type
_entity.pdbx_description
1 polymer ?
#
loop_
_entity_poly.entity_id
_entity_poly.type
_entity_poly.pdbx_seq_one_letter_code
_entity_poly.pdbx_strand_id
1 'polypeptide(L)'
;MAQEIYCLKIFIFRHQYDISATEKKAIGEVCIFIVIFYVKAWFTCSLPIKAPNLDLQFIKSLKSYEIVDSQISTAAIKKLCNHLWYFTEEAAALSFFDESIPLETKHLMVKALKKKSSINSA
;
A
#
# COMPACT_ATOMS: atom_id res chain seq x y z
N MET A 1 12.58 1.26 -4.45
CA MET A 1 12.65 2.03 -5.71
C MET A 1 13.60 1.49 -6.78
N ALA A 2 14.91 1.40 -6.52
CA ALA A 2 15.85 0.98 -7.58
C ALA A 2 15.59 -0.47 -8.03
N GLN A 3 15.33 -1.36 -7.07
CA GLN A 3 15.13 -2.79 -7.32
C GLN A 3 13.90 -3.07 -8.21
N GLU A 4 12.80 -2.34 -8.00
CA GLU A 4 11.56 -2.44 -8.75
C GLU A 4 11.77 -1.99 -10.20
N ILE A 5 12.52 -0.90 -10.41
CA ILE A 5 12.92 -0.43 -11.75
C ILE A 5 13.82 -1.48 -12.43
N TYR A 6 14.72 -2.13 -11.69
CA TYR A 6 15.53 -3.22 -12.23
C TYR A 6 14.68 -4.42 -12.63
N CYS A 7 13.70 -4.84 -11.83
CA CYS A 7 12.77 -5.91 -12.22
C CYS A 7 12.06 -5.59 -13.54
N LEU A 8 11.54 -4.35 -13.69
CA LEU A 8 10.91 -3.91 -14.93
C LEU A 8 11.88 -3.95 -16.12
N LYS A 9 13.11 -3.46 -15.94
CA LYS A 9 14.15 -3.50 -16.98
C LYS A 9 14.51 -4.93 -17.39
N ILE A 10 14.73 -5.81 -16.41
CA ILE A 10 15.04 -7.24 -16.65
C ILE A 10 13.91 -7.88 -17.46
N PHE A 11 12.65 -7.57 -17.15
CA PHE A 11 11.52 -8.12 -17.89
C PHE A 11 11.38 -7.57 -19.33
N ILE A 12 11.67 -6.28 -19.53
CA ILE A 12 11.67 -5.64 -20.87
C ILE A 12 12.77 -6.26 -21.74
N PHE A 13 13.98 -6.37 -21.21
CA PHE A 13 15.14 -6.91 -21.90
C PHE A 13 15.33 -8.41 -21.73
N ARG A 14 14.31 -9.14 -21.27
CA ARG A 14 14.35 -10.59 -20.93
C ARG A 14 14.93 -11.49 -22.03
N HIS A 15 14.89 -11.07 -23.29
CA HIS A 15 15.45 -11.81 -24.42
C HIS A 15 16.98 -11.69 -24.54
N GLN A 16 17.60 -10.75 -23.82
CA GLN A 16 19.04 -10.54 -23.75
C GLN A 16 19.71 -11.32 -22.60
N TYR A 17 18.92 -11.99 -21.77
CA TYR A 17 19.37 -12.73 -20.61
C TYR A 17 18.99 -14.20 -20.74
N ASP A 18 19.79 -15.08 -20.15
CA ASP A 18 19.45 -16.48 -20.00
C ASP A 18 18.53 -16.65 -18.78
N ILE A 19 17.23 -16.50 -19.00
CA ILE A 19 16.19 -16.56 -17.96
C ILE A 19 15.30 -17.77 -18.23
N SER A 20 15.14 -18.64 -17.25
CA SER A 20 14.25 -19.79 -17.36
C SER A 20 12.78 -19.36 -17.50
N ALA A 21 11.93 -20.25 -18.03
CA ALA A 21 10.51 -19.97 -18.16
C ALA A 21 9.84 -19.65 -16.81
N THR A 22 10.28 -20.31 -15.74
CA THR A 22 9.78 -20.11 -14.37
C THR A 22 10.16 -18.74 -13.83
N GLU A 23 11.42 -18.33 -13.98
CA GLU A 23 11.89 -17.00 -13.55
C GLU A 23 11.20 -15.89 -14.35
N LYS A 24 11.05 -16.08 -15.66
CA LYS A 24 10.33 -15.13 -16.52
C LYS A 24 8.90 -14.93 -16.06
N LYS A 25 8.20 -16.01 -15.66
CA LYS A 25 6.85 -15.93 -15.09
C LYS A 25 6.85 -15.15 -13.77
N ALA A 26 7.72 -15.51 -12.84
CA ALA A 26 7.81 -14.86 -11.52
C ALA A 26 8.16 -13.36 -11.64
N ILE A 27 9.10 -12.99 -12.50
CA ILE A 27 9.44 -11.59 -12.76
C ILE A 27 8.24 -10.86 -13.39
N GLY A 28 7.51 -11.51 -14.30
CA GLY A 28 6.30 -10.96 -14.90
C GLY A 28 5.23 -10.64 -13.88
N GLU A 29 4.97 -11.57 -12.95
CA GLU A 29 4.04 -11.39 -11.82
C GLU A 29 4.43 -10.19 -10.94
N VAL A 30 5.72 -10.06 -10.61
CA VAL A 30 6.25 -8.89 -9.88
C VAL A 30 6.09 -7.60 -10.69
N CYS A 31 6.33 -7.62 -11.99
CA CYS A 31 6.15 -6.45 -12.85
C CYS A 31 4.69 -5.99 -12.89
N ILE A 32 3.73 -6.93 -12.96
CA ILE A 32 2.30 -6.65 -12.90
C ILE A 32 1.96 -5.97 -11.57
N PHE A 33 2.43 -6.52 -10.45
CA PHE A 33 2.27 -5.90 -9.14
C PHE A 33 2.82 -4.47 -9.09
N ILE A 34 4.03 -4.26 -9.62
CA ILE A 34 4.68 -2.94 -9.64
C ILE A 34 3.81 -1.94 -10.40
N VAL A 35 3.37 -2.30 -11.61
CA VAL A 35 2.61 -1.40 -12.48
C VAL A 35 1.22 -1.09 -11.91
N ILE A 36 0.51 -2.09 -11.39
CA ILE A 36 -0.87 -1.91 -10.90
C ILE A 36 -0.89 -1.16 -9.57
N PHE A 37 -0.03 -1.54 -8.63
CA PHE A 37 -0.11 -1.04 -7.25
C PHE A 37 1.00 -0.04 -6.94
N TYR A 38 2.25 -0.48 -7.09
CA TYR A 38 3.40 0.24 -6.53
C TYR A 38 3.64 1.60 -7.20
N VAL A 39 3.53 1.67 -8.53
CA VAL A 39 3.68 2.91 -9.29
C VAL A 39 2.67 3.95 -8.82
N LYS A 40 1.39 3.59 -8.69
CA LYS A 40 0.35 4.51 -8.21
C LYS A 40 0.69 5.03 -6.81
N ALA A 41 1.00 4.13 -5.87
CA ALA A 41 1.32 4.52 -4.50
C ALA A 41 2.52 5.46 -4.41
N TRP A 42 3.56 5.19 -5.21
CA TRP A 42 4.75 6.02 -5.31
C TRP A 42 4.44 7.44 -5.78
N PHE A 43 3.65 7.59 -6.85
CA PHE A 43 3.31 8.93 -7.35
C PHE A 43 2.37 9.71 -6.41
N THR A 44 1.61 9.01 -5.57
CA THR A 44 0.67 9.64 -4.63
C THR A 44 1.27 9.99 -3.27
N CYS A 45 2.45 9.47 -2.91
CA CYS A 45 3.05 9.65 -1.57
C CYS A 45 3.74 11.02 -1.37
N SER A 46 3.28 12.08 -2.05
CA SER A 46 3.94 13.40 -2.06
C SER A 46 3.84 14.17 -0.74
N LEU A 47 2.80 13.90 0.07
CA LEU A 47 2.55 14.61 1.33
C LEU A 47 2.31 13.65 2.49
N PRO A 48 2.95 13.85 3.65
CA PRO A 48 2.75 13.01 4.84
C PRO A 48 1.30 12.96 5.32
N ILE A 49 0.54 14.04 5.15
CA ILE A 49 -0.88 14.11 5.55
C ILE A 49 -1.75 13.07 4.83
N LYS A 50 -1.35 12.62 3.64
CA LYS A 50 -2.07 11.63 2.84
C LYS A 50 -1.63 10.20 3.15
N ALA A 51 -0.47 10.02 3.77
CA ALA A 51 0.14 8.69 3.98
C ALA A 51 -0.82 7.71 4.66
N PRO A 52 -1.54 8.06 5.75
CA PRO A 52 -2.38 7.08 6.43
C PRO A 52 -3.55 6.60 5.56
N ASN A 53 -4.20 7.51 4.84
CA ASN A 53 -5.30 7.17 3.94
C ASN A 53 -4.82 6.36 2.73
N LEU A 54 -3.69 6.74 2.14
CA LEU A 54 -3.10 6.04 1.00
C LEU A 54 -2.70 4.60 1.36
N ASP A 55 -2.12 4.37 2.53
CA ASP A 55 -1.75 3.03 2.99
C ASP A 55 -2.99 2.14 3.17
N LEU A 56 -4.05 2.67 3.78
CA LEU A 56 -5.31 1.95 3.94
C LEU A 56 -5.97 1.64 2.57
N GLN A 57 -5.94 2.60 1.64
CA GLN A 57 -6.43 2.39 0.28
C GLN A 57 -5.59 1.36 -0.48
N PHE A 58 -4.28 1.32 -0.26
CA PHE A 58 -3.39 0.33 -0.85
C PHE A 58 -3.74 -1.08 -0.36
N ILE A 59 -3.90 -1.26 0.96
CA ILE A 59 -4.32 -2.53 1.57
C ILE A 59 -5.69 -2.95 1.02
N LYS A 60 -6.65 -2.03 0.93
CA LYS A 60 -7.98 -2.30 0.35
C LYS A 60 -7.88 -2.76 -1.10
N SER A 61 -7.04 -2.10 -1.90
CA SER A 61 -6.83 -2.44 -3.32
C SER A 61 -6.21 -3.82 -3.47
N LEU A 62 -5.22 -4.17 -2.64
CA LEU A 62 -4.65 -5.51 -2.61
C LEU A 62 -5.67 -6.56 -2.20
N LYS A 63 -6.49 -6.27 -1.18
CA LYS A 63 -7.53 -7.20 -0.74
C LYS A 63 -8.54 -7.49 -1.85
N SER A 64 -8.92 -6.47 -2.62
CA SER A 64 -9.75 -6.67 -3.82
C SER A 64 -9.04 -7.47 -4.92
N TYR A 65 -7.71 -7.36 -5.04
CA TYR A 65 -6.91 -8.09 -6.02
C TYR A 65 -6.71 -9.58 -5.68
N GLU A 66 -7.06 -10.01 -4.47
CA GLU A 66 -6.98 -11.41 -4.05
C GLU A 66 -7.78 -12.36 -4.98
N ILE A 67 -8.82 -11.84 -5.64
CA ILE A 67 -9.60 -12.59 -6.64
C ILE A 67 -8.81 -12.92 -7.91
N VAL A 68 -7.77 -12.11 -8.22
CA VAL A 68 -6.92 -12.27 -9.40
C VAL A 68 -5.68 -13.08 -9.02
N ASP A 69 -5.03 -12.71 -7.93
CA ASP A 69 -3.86 -13.41 -7.40
C ASP A 69 -3.84 -13.34 -5.87
N SER A 70 -4.28 -14.43 -5.24
CA SER A 70 -4.33 -14.53 -3.79
C SER A 70 -2.95 -14.63 -3.15
N GLN A 71 -1.96 -15.19 -3.85
CA GLN A 71 -0.60 -15.35 -3.32
C GLN A 71 0.10 -14.01 -3.23
N ILE A 72 0.10 -13.23 -4.33
CA ILE A 72 0.70 -11.89 -4.37
C ILE A 72 -0.04 -10.96 -3.41
N SER A 73 -1.38 -10.96 -3.42
CA SER A 73 -2.18 -10.14 -2.53
C SER A 73 -1.84 -10.42 -1.06
N THR A 74 -1.86 -11.69 -0.64
CA THR A 74 -1.56 -12.08 0.74
C THR A 74 -0.13 -11.73 1.14
N ALA A 75 0.84 -12.01 0.26
CA ALA A 75 2.24 -11.69 0.52
C ALA A 75 2.47 -10.18 0.67
N ALA A 76 1.87 -9.37 -0.21
CA ALA A 76 1.98 -7.92 -0.19
C ALA A 76 1.29 -7.30 1.04
N ILE A 77 0.07 -7.74 1.38
CA ILE A 77 -0.63 -7.29 2.59
C ILE A 77 0.18 -7.64 3.83
N LYS A 78 0.68 -8.88 3.93
CA LYS A 78 1.52 -9.29 5.07
C LYS A 78 2.76 -8.41 5.20
N LYS A 79 3.42 -8.07 4.08
CA LYS A 79 4.57 -7.17 4.09
C LYS A 79 4.19 -5.77 4.55
N LEU A 80 3.09 -5.21 4.07
CA LEU A 80 2.61 -3.89 4.47
C LEU A 80 2.18 -3.82 5.93
N CYS A 81 1.53 -4.86 6.45
CA CYS A 81 1.17 -4.92 7.87
C CYS A 81 2.40 -4.82 8.78
N ASN A 82 3.55 -5.35 8.35
CA ASN A 82 4.81 -5.16 9.08
C ASN A 82 5.33 -3.70 9.03
N HIS A 83 4.92 -2.93 8.03
CA HIS A 83 5.23 -1.51 7.91
C HIS A 83 4.25 -0.59 8.65
N LEU A 84 3.09 -1.08 9.09
CA LEU A 84 2.09 -0.29 9.83
C LEU A 84 2.51 0.10 11.26
N TRP A 85 3.75 -0.18 11.67
CA TRP A 85 4.28 0.23 12.99
C TRP A 85 4.21 1.74 13.20
N TYR A 86 4.29 2.54 12.13
CA TYR A 86 4.20 4.00 12.20
C TYR A 86 2.76 4.51 12.22
N PHE A 87 1.76 3.64 11.99
CA PHE A 87 0.34 3.98 11.91
C PHE A 87 -0.25 4.17 13.32
N THR A 88 0.23 5.20 14.01
CA THR A 88 -0.23 5.58 15.35
C THR A 88 -1.45 6.50 15.27
N GLU A 89 -2.04 6.84 16.43
CA GLU A 89 -3.14 7.80 16.49
C GLU A 89 -2.71 9.20 16.02
N GLU A 90 -1.48 9.59 16.35
CA GLU A 90 -0.88 10.86 15.93
C GLU A 90 -0.68 10.89 14.41
N ALA A 91 -0.16 9.80 13.83
CA ALA A 91 -0.04 9.67 12.38
C ALA A 91 -1.42 9.71 11.71
N ALA A 92 -2.41 9.00 12.26
CA ALA A 92 -3.78 9.02 11.77
C ALA A 92 -4.40 10.43 11.84
N ALA A 93 -4.09 11.22 12.88
CA ALA A 93 -4.56 12.59 13.03
C ALA A 93 -4.02 13.54 11.96
N LEU A 94 -2.85 13.27 11.36
CA LEU A 94 -2.36 14.05 10.20
C LEU A 94 -3.35 14.00 9.03
N SER A 95 -4.12 12.92 8.91
CA SER A 95 -5.15 12.76 7.87
C SER A 95 -6.33 13.72 8.02
N PHE A 96 -6.47 14.43 9.15
CA PHE A 96 -7.47 15.50 9.26
C PHE A 96 -7.22 16.62 8.24
N PHE A 97 -5.96 16.81 7.83
CA PHE A 97 -5.56 17.78 6.81
C PHE A 97 -5.62 17.21 5.39
N ASP A 98 -5.91 15.92 5.21
CA ASP A 98 -6.08 15.32 3.89
C ASP A 98 -7.43 15.72 3.29
N GLU A 99 -7.41 16.52 2.24
CA GLU A 99 -8.62 16.95 1.50
C GLU A 99 -9.32 15.80 0.78
N SER A 100 -8.62 14.69 0.52
CA SER A 100 -9.23 13.52 -0.13
C SER A 100 -10.13 12.69 0.79
N ILE A 101 -10.12 12.98 2.10
CA ILE A 101 -10.98 12.32 3.08
C ILE A 101 -12.25 13.16 3.27
N PRO A 102 -13.46 12.58 3.06
CA PRO A 102 -14.72 13.28 3.30
C PRO A 102 -14.86 13.77 4.75
N LEU A 103 -15.55 14.90 4.93
CA LEU A 103 -15.76 15.51 6.24
C LEU A 103 -16.48 14.56 7.21
N GLU A 104 -17.41 13.76 6.71
CA GLU A 104 -18.14 12.73 7.44
C GLU A 104 -17.19 11.70 8.03
N THR A 105 -16.20 11.25 7.25
CA THR A 105 -15.16 10.33 7.72
C THR A 105 -14.30 10.98 8.80
N LYS A 106 -13.93 12.26 8.64
CA LYS A 106 -13.20 13.01 9.68
C LYS A 106 -13.99 13.11 10.97
N HIS A 107 -15.30 13.35 10.90
CA HIS A 107 -16.17 13.32 12.08
C HIS A 107 -16.20 11.94 12.76
N LEU A 108 -16.22 10.85 12.00
CA LEU A 108 -16.16 9.49 12.55
C LEU A 108 -14.81 9.22 13.24
N MET A 109 -13.71 9.67 12.66
CA MET A 109 -12.37 9.57 13.27
C MET A 109 -12.32 10.29 14.62
N VAL A 110 -12.84 11.53 14.71
CA VAL A 110 -12.91 12.28 15.98
C VAL A 110 -13.76 11.55 17.03
N LYS A 111 -14.90 10.96 16.63
CA LYS A 111 -15.72 10.15 17.55
C LYS A 111 -14.96 8.92 18.06
N ALA A 112 -14.21 8.25 17.19
CA ALA A 112 -13.40 7.09 17.56
C ALA A 112 -12.30 7.44 18.56
N LEU A 113 -11.60 8.57 18.36
CA LEU A 113 -10.59 9.08 19.30
C LEU A 113 -11.17 9.37 20.68
N LYS A 114 -12.32 10.06 20.74
CA LYS A 114 -13.01 10.35 22.00
C LYS A 114 -13.38 9.07 22.75
N LYS A 115 -13.93 8.07 22.06
CA LYS A 115 -14.28 6.77 22.68
C LYS A 115 -13.06 6.09 23.30
N LYS A 116 -11.90 6.15 22.66
CA LYS A 116 -10.67 5.55 23.19
C LYS A 116 -10.17 6.27 24.45
N SER A 117 -10.22 7.60 24.48
CA SER A 117 -9.85 8.36 25.69
C SER A 117 -10.68 7.99 26.91
N SER A 118 -11.99 7.75 26.74
CA SER A 118 -12.90 7.32 27.81
C SER A 118 -12.57 5.93 28.37
N ILE A 119 -12.02 5.05 27.53
CA ILE A 119 -11.64 3.67 27.92
C ILE A 119 -10.32 3.68 28.69
N ASN A 120 -9.38 4.58 28.34
CA ASN A 120 -8.08 4.66 29.02
C ASN A 120 -8.10 5.45 30.34
N SER A 121 -9.20 6.17 30.62
CA SER A 121 -9.42 6.93 31.86
C SER A 121 -10.25 6.18 32.92
N ALA A 122 -10.60 4.92 32.64
CA ALA A 122 -11.33 4.01 33.53
C ALA A 122 -10.43 2.84 33.91
#